data_AF-A0A917PBL5-F1
#
_entry.id   AF-A0A917PBL5-F1
#
_cell.length_a   1.000
_cell.length_b   1.000
_cell.length_c   1.000
_cell.angle_alpha   90.00
_cell.angle_beta   90.00
_cell.angle_gamma   90.00
#
_symmetry.space_group_name_H-M   'P 1'
#
loop_
_entity.id
_entity.type
_entity.pdbx_description
1 polymer ?
#
loop_
_entity_poly.entity_id
_entity_poly.type
_entity_poly.pdbx_seq_one_letter_code
_entity_poly.pdbx_strand_id
1 'polypeptide(L)'
;MALAPGRLRCMHLPIQAQATTLTPEQAKILDDEFFVSDPLSHFSSRASMLLETARSSYEANPENEPEFFKALGLDGADSALGFDTQHRSVQVAIDALSLRHQAAEALTRFIYARVAATPRPGDAKSTWLAIADSPTSMIKVIEANKAALDADPHRFLQLARSASRYR
;
A
#
# COMPACT_ATOMS: atom_id res chain seq x y z
N MET A 1 -8.07 32.92 20.76
CA MET A 1 -7.42 32.67 19.45
C MET A 1 -7.54 31.17 19.19
N ALA A 2 -8.60 30.75 18.52
CA ALA A 2 -8.94 29.33 18.35
C ALA A 2 -8.48 28.86 16.97
N LEU A 3 -7.65 27.83 16.94
CA LEU A 3 -7.21 27.13 15.73
C LEU A 3 -8.40 26.39 15.13
N ALA A 4 -8.68 26.66 13.86
CA ALA A 4 -9.74 26.00 13.12
C ALA A 4 -9.40 24.52 12.85
N PRO A 5 -10.35 23.59 12.99
CA PRO A 5 -10.12 22.18 12.67
C PRO A 5 -9.93 22.02 11.16
N GLY A 6 -8.78 21.47 10.78
CA GLY A 6 -8.50 21.05 9.41
C GLY A 6 -9.54 20.02 8.98
N ARG A 7 -10.41 20.40 8.04
CA ARG A 7 -11.30 19.47 7.35
C ARG A 7 -10.44 18.37 6.73
N LEU A 8 -10.53 17.15 7.23
CA LEU A 8 -10.27 15.96 6.44
C LEU A 8 -11.14 16.09 5.18
N ARG A 9 -10.51 16.46 4.06
CA ARG A 9 -11.19 16.45 2.76
C ARG A 9 -11.50 15.01 2.47
N CYS A 10 -12.74 14.60 2.68
CA CYS A 10 -13.29 13.43 1.99
C CYS A 10 -13.14 13.74 0.48
N MET A 11 -12.13 13.14 -0.16
CA MET A 11 -11.92 13.28 -1.60
C MET A 11 -13.01 12.46 -2.30
N HIS A 12 -14.10 13.12 -2.65
CA HIS A 12 -15.05 12.57 -3.61
C HIS A 12 -14.38 12.64 -4.98
N LEU A 13 -13.76 11.53 -5.42
CA LEU A 13 -13.26 11.40 -6.79
C LEU A 13 -14.44 11.69 -7.73
N PRO A 14 -14.41 12.75 -8.57
CA PRO A 14 -15.47 13.04 -9.52
C PRO A 14 -15.40 12.10 -10.73
N ILE A 15 -15.09 10.82 -10.49
CA ILE A 15 -15.05 9.79 -11.53
C ILE A 15 -16.45 9.21 -11.60
N GLN A 16 -17.23 9.71 -12.54
CA GLN A 16 -18.43 9.02 -12.99
C GLN A 16 -18.06 8.09 -14.12
N ALA A 17 -18.58 6.85 -14.09
CA ALA A 17 -18.44 5.91 -15.20
C ALA A 17 -19.24 6.43 -16.40
N GLN A 18 -18.58 7.23 -17.24
CA GLN A 18 -19.20 7.86 -18.41
C GLN A 18 -19.27 6.90 -19.61
N ALA A 19 -18.43 5.85 -19.63
CA ALA A 19 -18.37 4.82 -20.67
C ALA A 19 -17.77 3.52 -20.12
N THR A 20 -17.79 2.44 -20.92
CA THR A 20 -17.13 1.15 -20.60
C THR A 20 -15.61 1.20 -20.77
N THR A 21 -15.09 2.24 -21.41
CA THR A 21 -13.65 2.46 -21.62
C THR A 21 -13.16 3.67 -20.82
N LEU A 22 -11.95 3.57 -20.30
CA LEU A 22 -11.31 4.60 -19.50
C LEU A 22 -10.78 5.73 -20.40
N THR A 23 -11.28 6.95 -20.23
CA THR A 23 -10.76 8.11 -21.00
C THR A 23 -9.38 8.56 -20.49
N PRO A 24 -8.59 9.30 -21.29
CA PRO A 24 -7.31 9.85 -20.85
C PRO A 24 -7.41 10.71 -19.59
N GLU A 25 -8.46 11.52 -19.48
CA GLU A 25 -8.70 12.39 -18.32
C GLU A 25 -9.00 11.57 -17.06
N GLN A 26 -9.82 10.53 -17.17
CA GLN A 26 -10.11 9.63 -16.05
C GLN A 26 -8.87 8.84 -15.62
N ALA A 27 -8.10 8.33 -16.59
CA ALA A 27 -6.84 7.65 -16.32
C ALA A 27 -5.84 8.55 -15.59
N LYS A 28 -5.77 9.83 -15.97
CA LYS A 28 -4.95 10.81 -15.29
C LYS A 28 -5.40 11.05 -13.84
N ILE A 29 -6.70 11.24 -13.60
CA ILE A 29 -7.24 11.45 -12.25
C ILE A 29 -6.92 10.26 -11.34
N LEU A 30 -7.08 9.03 -11.85
CA LEU A 30 -6.76 7.81 -11.10
C LEU A 30 -5.26 7.70 -10.76
N ASP A 31 -4.40 7.94 -11.75
CA ASP A 31 -2.95 7.89 -11.54
C ASP A 31 -2.48 9.01 -10.60
N ASP A 32 -3.00 10.24 -10.76
CA ASP A 32 -2.70 11.35 -9.86
C ASP A 32 -3.07 11.01 -8.41
N GLU A 33 -4.29 10.52 -8.16
CA GLU A 33 -4.73 10.12 -6.83
C GLU A 33 -3.89 8.99 -6.26
N PHE A 34 -3.59 7.99 -7.08
CA PHE A 34 -2.73 6.88 -6.69
C PHE A 34 -1.36 7.37 -6.23
N PHE A 35 -0.70 8.26 -6.98
CA PHE A 35 0.61 8.76 -6.60
C PHE A 35 0.55 9.76 -5.43
N VAL A 36 -0.50 10.59 -5.35
CA VAL A 36 -0.73 11.50 -4.20
C VAL A 36 -0.95 10.72 -2.91
N SER A 37 -1.58 9.55 -2.97
CA SER A 37 -1.78 8.69 -1.80
C SER A 37 -0.48 8.09 -1.22
N ASP A 38 0.65 8.27 -1.92
CA ASP A 38 1.97 7.73 -1.57
C ASP A 38 1.89 6.27 -1.09
N PRO A 39 1.57 5.32 -1.99
CA PRO A 39 1.39 3.92 -1.62
C PRO A 39 2.67 3.28 -1.04
N LEU A 40 3.84 3.88 -1.28
CA LEU A 40 5.10 3.42 -0.70
C LEU A 40 5.25 3.84 0.77
N SER A 41 4.67 4.99 1.16
CA SER A 41 4.66 5.45 2.56
C SER A 41 4.11 4.38 3.51
N HIS A 42 3.09 3.63 3.07
CA HIS A 42 2.50 2.53 3.83
C HIS A 42 3.56 1.54 4.33
N PHE A 43 4.43 1.06 3.44
CA PHE A 43 5.45 0.06 3.78
C PHE A 43 6.53 0.64 4.71
N SER A 44 6.95 1.87 4.47
CA SER A 44 7.95 2.55 5.32
C SER A 44 7.41 2.84 6.74
N SER A 45 6.14 3.24 6.84
CA SER A 45 5.44 3.46 8.11
C SER A 45 5.31 2.14 8.88
N ARG A 46 4.83 1.07 8.22
CA ARG A 46 4.73 -0.26 8.84
C ARG A 46 6.08 -0.82 9.29
N ALA A 47 7.15 -0.62 8.52
CA ALA A 47 8.48 -1.03 8.93
C ALA A 47 8.95 -0.27 10.18
N SER A 48 8.67 1.04 10.25
CA SER A 48 8.99 1.87 11.41
C SER A 48 8.23 1.42 12.66
N MET A 49 6.92 1.17 12.54
CA MET A 49 6.09 0.63 13.62
C MET A 49 6.59 -0.72 14.15
N LEU A 50 7.05 -1.62 13.27
CA LEU A 50 7.62 -2.90 13.68
C LEU A 50 8.95 -2.73 14.43
N LEU A 51 9.81 -1.82 13.98
CA LEU A 51 11.07 -1.50 14.66
C LEU A 51 10.83 -0.89 16.04
N GLU A 52 9.83 -0.01 16.17
CA GLU A 52 9.43 0.57 17.45
C GLU A 52 8.86 -0.50 18.38
N THR A 53 7.93 -1.33 17.88
CA THR A 53 7.36 -2.44 18.64
C THR A 53 8.42 -3.43 19.12
N ALA A 54 9.42 -3.74 18.28
CA ALA A 54 10.52 -4.64 18.61
C ALA A 54 11.41 -4.13 19.75
N ARG A 55 11.49 -2.81 19.93
CA ARG A 55 12.34 -2.14 20.92
C ARG A 55 11.58 -1.70 22.17
N SER A 56 10.25 -1.68 22.09
CA SER A 56 9.39 -1.16 23.14
C SER A 56 9.00 -2.24 24.14
N SER A 57 9.16 -1.93 25.43
CA SER A 57 8.59 -2.69 26.54
C SER A 57 7.20 -2.20 26.94
N TYR A 58 6.58 -1.30 26.16
CA TYR A 58 5.27 -0.74 26.46
C TYR A 58 4.19 -1.81 26.40
N GLU A 59 3.38 -1.90 27.46
CA GLU A 59 2.21 -2.77 27.52
C GLU A 59 0.96 -1.92 27.70
N ALA A 60 0.02 -2.04 26.77
CA ALA A 60 -1.28 -1.40 26.88
C ALA A 60 -2.06 -2.07 28.01
N ASN A 61 -2.56 -1.28 28.94
CA ASN A 61 -3.37 -1.73 30.06
C ASN A 61 -4.47 -0.70 30.36
N PRO A 62 -5.49 -1.03 31.16
CA PRO A 62 -6.58 -0.11 31.46
C PRO A 62 -6.16 1.20 32.14
N GLU A 63 -5.00 1.24 32.80
CA GLU A 63 -4.48 2.46 33.44
C GLU A 63 -3.85 3.42 32.43
N ASN A 64 -3.08 2.89 31.48
CA ASN A 64 -2.36 3.67 30.47
C ASN A 64 -3.22 3.99 29.23
N GLU A 65 -4.18 3.12 28.87
CA GLU A 65 -5.02 3.24 27.68
C GLU A 65 -6.53 3.05 28.00
N PRO A 66 -7.10 3.81 28.94
CA PRO A 66 -8.46 3.57 29.45
C PRO A 66 -9.55 3.68 28.37
N GLU A 67 -9.40 4.61 27.42
CA GLU A 67 -10.38 4.80 26.34
C GLU A 67 -10.40 3.61 25.36
N PHE A 68 -9.23 3.04 25.07
CA PHE A 68 -9.10 1.88 24.18
C PHE A 68 -9.78 0.65 24.77
N PHE A 69 -9.50 0.34 26.04
CA PHE A 69 -10.12 -0.80 26.73
C PHE A 69 -11.63 -0.63 26.89
N LYS A 70 -12.08 0.58 27.20
CA LYS A 70 -13.51 0.93 27.26
C LYS A 70 -14.21 0.76 25.91
N ALA A 71 -13.59 1.20 24.82
CA ALA A 71 -14.15 1.07 23.47
C ALA A 71 -14.30 -0.39 23.03
N LEU A 72 -13.40 -1.27 23.49
CA LEU A 72 -13.47 -2.72 23.25
C LEU A 72 -14.41 -3.46 24.22
N GLY A 73 -14.97 -2.77 25.22
CA GLY A 73 -15.82 -3.38 26.25
C GLY A 73 -15.05 -4.37 27.15
N LEU A 74 -13.74 -4.16 27.31
CA LEU A 74 -12.85 -5.03 28.08
C LEU A 74 -12.73 -4.60 29.55
N ASP A 75 -13.81 -4.05 30.12
CA ASP A 75 -13.91 -3.56 31.49
C ASP A 75 -13.78 -4.74 32.50
N GLY A 76 -12.56 -5.28 32.66
CA GLY A 76 -12.23 -6.40 33.56
C GLY A 76 -11.65 -7.66 32.88
N ALA A 77 -11.31 -7.61 31.59
CA ALA A 77 -10.72 -8.74 30.85
C ALA A 77 -9.21 -8.53 30.57
N ASP A 78 -8.45 -8.22 31.62
CA ASP A 78 -7.03 -7.80 31.55
C ASP A 78 -6.11 -8.82 30.86
N SER A 79 -6.47 -10.11 30.89
CA SER A 79 -5.66 -11.18 30.30
C SER A 79 -5.85 -11.35 28.78
N ALA A 80 -6.90 -10.81 28.17
CA ALA A 80 -7.20 -11.02 26.75
C ALA A 80 -6.17 -10.34 25.83
N LEU A 81 -5.53 -9.28 26.33
CA LEU A 81 -4.48 -8.51 25.65
C LEU A 81 -3.11 -8.68 26.31
N GLY A 82 -2.99 -9.61 27.27
CA GLY A 82 -1.72 -9.91 27.93
C GLY A 82 -0.79 -10.67 27.00
N PHE A 83 0.23 -9.98 26.48
CA PHE A 83 1.28 -10.58 25.66
C PHE A 83 2.63 -10.38 26.34
N ASP A 84 3.27 -11.48 26.73
CA ASP A 84 4.64 -11.41 27.23
C ASP A 84 5.64 -11.02 26.10
N THR A 85 6.87 -10.73 26.51
CA THR A 85 7.94 -10.32 25.60
C THR A 85 8.24 -11.36 24.51
N GLN A 86 8.05 -12.65 24.79
CA GLN A 86 8.29 -13.72 23.84
C GLN A 86 7.21 -13.74 22.76
N HIS A 87 5.93 -13.66 23.13
CA HIS A 87 4.82 -13.57 22.18
C HIS A 87 4.95 -12.35 21.28
N ARG A 88 5.31 -11.19 21.84
CA ARG A 88 5.58 -9.97 21.07
C ARG A 88 6.70 -10.17 20.06
N SER A 89 7.81 -10.77 20.48
CA SER A 89 8.97 -11.00 19.59
C SER A 89 8.62 -11.91 18.42
N VAL A 90 7.83 -12.96 18.68
CA VAL A 90 7.32 -13.85 17.62
C VAL A 90 6.40 -13.10 16.67
N GLN A 91 5.47 -12.29 17.19
CA GLN A 91 4.54 -11.52 16.36
C GLN A 91 5.26 -10.52 15.46
N VAL A 92 6.24 -9.78 16.00
CA VAL A 92 7.10 -8.87 15.21
C VAL A 92 7.79 -9.61 14.07
N ALA A 93 8.31 -10.82 14.32
CA ALA A 93 8.98 -11.61 13.29
C ALA A 93 8.01 -12.05 12.18
N ILE A 94 6.80 -12.50 12.54
CA ILE A 94 5.74 -12.90 11.60
C ILE A 94 5.28 -11.70 10.76
N ASP A 95 5.02 -10.57 11.40
CA ASP A 95 4.57 -9.35 10.71
C ASP A 95 5.67 -8.78 9.81
N ALA A 96 6.93 -8.84 10.22
CA ALA A 96 8.06 -8.44 9.38
C ALA A 96 8.19 -9.32 8.13
N LEU A 97 8.03 -10.64 8.29
CA LEU A 97 8.03 -11.57 7.15
C LEU A 97 6.85 -11.28 6.20
N SER A 98 5.66 -11.05 6.74
CA SER A 98 4.46 -10.72 5.97
C SER A 98 4.63 -9.39 5.21
N LEU A 99 5.12 -8.36 5.89
CA LEU A 99 5.39 -7.04 5.31
C LEU A 99 6.39 -7.13 4.15
N ARG A 100 7.45 -7.94 4.30
CA ARG A 100 8.42 -8.19 3.23
C ARG A 100 7.76 -8.76 1.98
N HIS A 101 6.85 -9.73 2.13
CA HIS A 101 6.14 -10.32 1.00
C HIS A 101 5.20 -9.31 0.34
N GLN A 102 4.42 -8.57 1.14
CA GLN A 102 3.51 -7.54 0.63
C GLN A 102 4.25 -6.44 -0.14
N ALA A 103 5.39 -5.97 0.38
CA ALA A 103 6.23 -4.98 -0.28
C ALA A 103 6.82 -5.51 -1.60
N ALA A 104 7.29 -6.76 -1.60
CA ALA A 104 7.81 -7.41 -2.80
C ALA A 104 6.72 -7.58 -3.88
N GLU A 105 5.53 -8.00 -3.48
CA GLU A 105 4.37 -8.12 -4.38
C GLU A 105 3.96 -6.77 -4.95
N ALA A 106 3.80 -5.75 -4.11
CA ALA A 106 3.43 -4.40 -4.54
C ALA A 106 4.44 -3.84 -5.55
N LEU A 107 5.74 -3.98 -5.27
CA LEU A 107 6.80 -3.57 -6.20
C LEU A 107 6.73 -4.35 -7.52
N THR A 108 6.50 -5.66 -7.47
CA THR A 108 6.42 -6.51 -8.66
C THR A 108 5.21 -6.17 -9.53
N ARG A 109 4.05 -5.87 -8.92
CA ARG A 109 2.85 -5.41 -9.62
C ARG A 109 3.03 -3.99 -10.19
N PHE A 110 3.75 -3.12 -9.48
CA PHE A 110 4.11 -1.81 -10.02
C PHE A 110 5.01 -1.94 -11.25
N ILE A 111 6.03 -2.80 -11.21
CA ILE A 111 6.87 -3.11 -12.37
C ILE A 111 5.99 -3.60 -13.53
N TYR A 112 5.07 -4.52 -13.27
CA TYR A 112 4.11 -5.02 -14.27
C TYR A 112 3.32 -3.91 -14.93
N ALA A 113 2.72 -3.02 -14.15
CA ALA A 113 1.96 -1.89 -14.68
C ALA A 113 2.80 -0.98 -15.60
N ARG A 114 4.11 -0.87 -15.35
CA ARG A 114 5.02 -0.03 -16.14
C ARG A 114 5.57 -0.72 -17.38
N VAL A 115 5.90 -2.01 -17.30
CA VAL A 115 6.67 -2.69 -18.35
C VAL A 115 5.90 -3.73 -19.13
N ALA A 116 4.87 -4.36 -18.55
CA ALA A 116 4.20 -5.50 -19.16
C ALA A 116 2.72 -5.25 -19.47
N ALA A 117 2.04 -4.44 -18.66
CA ALA A 117 0.62 -4.17 -18.81
C ALA A 117 0.31 -3.48 -20.15
N THR A 118 -0.69 -4.01 -20.84
CA THR A 118 -1.24 -3.44 -22.07
C THR A 118 -2.70 -3.06 -21.79
N PRO A 119 -3.11 -1.78 -21.98
CA PRO A 119 -4.49 -1.38 -21.80
C PRO A 119 -5.42 -2.18 -22.72
N ARG A 120 -6.65 -2.42 -22.27
CA ARG A 120 -7.68 -3.03 -23.13
C ARG A 120 -7.96 -2.10 -24.32
N PRO A 121 -8.45 -2.63 -25.46
CA PRO A 121 -8.81 -1.79 -26.60
C PRO A 121 -9.77 -0.66 -26.20
N GLY A 122 -9.38 0.58 -26.47
CA GLY A 122 -10.15 1.79 -26.13
C GLY A 122 -9.85 2.40 -24.75
N ASP A 123 -9.16 1.68 -23.86
CA ASP A 123 -8.73 2.23 -22.56
C ASP A 123 -7.46 3.08 -22.71
N ALA A 124 -7.48 4.25 -22.08
CA ALA A 124 -6.26 5.01 -21.83
C ALA A 124 -5.35 4.25 -20.84
N LYS A 125 -4.03 4.46 -20.97
CA LYS A 125 -3.05 3.84 -20.08
C LYS A 125 -3.15 4.46 -18.68
N SER A 126 -3.41 3.62 -17.66
CA SER A 126 -3.39 3.98 -16.24
C SER A 126 -2.56 2.97 -15.46
N THR A 127 -1.65 3.48 -14.63
CA THR A 127 -0.84 2.69 -13.70
C THR A 127 -1.72 2.10 -12.60
N TRP A 128 -2.64 2.89 -12.04
CA TRP A 128 -3.56 2.41 -11.00
C TRP A 128 -4.40 1.24 -11.50
N LEU A 129 -5.02 1.37 -12.67
CA LEU A 129 -5.87 0.33 -13.24
C LEU A 129 -5.04 -0.91 -13.60
N ALA A 130 -3.85 -0.72 -14.17
CA ALA A 130 -2.97 -1.84 -14.51
C ALA A 130 -2.49 -2.64 -13.28
N ILE A 131 -2.36 -2.02 -12.11
CA ILE A 131 -2.10 -2.73 -10.85
C ILE A 131 -3.35 -3.46 -10.39
N ALA A 132 -4.51 -2.81 -10.40
CA ALA A 132 -5.78 -3.39 -9.97
C ALA A 132 -6.19 -4.62 -10.82
N ASP A 133 -6.00 -4.54 -12.14
CA ASP A 133 -6.33 -5.59 -13.10
C ASP A 133 -5.18 -6.58 -13.35
N SER A 134 -4.06 -6.44 -12.64
CA SER A 134 -2.94 -7.36 -12.82
C SER A 134 -3.33 -8.80 -12.45
N PRO A 135 -2.71 -9.83 -13.07
CA PRO A 135 -3.05 -11.22 -12.79
C PRO A 135 -3.05 -11.54 -11.29
N THR A 136 -4.06 -12.26 -10.80
CA THR A 136 -4.13 -12.65 -9.38
C THR A 136 -2.92 -13.48 -8.96
N SER A 137 -2.50 -14.42 -9.81
CA SER A 137 -1.32 -15.27 -9.55
C SER A 137 -0.02 -14.50 -9.76
N MET A 138 0.82 -14.44 -8.71
CA MET A 138 2.11 -13.78 -8.75
C MET A 138 3.09 -14.38 -9.76
N ILE A 139 3.02 -15.69 -10.02
CA ILE A 139 3.86 -16.33 -11.02
C ILE A 139 3.61 -15.72 -12.41
N LYS A 140 2.33 -15.48 -12.76
CA LYS A 140 1.98 -14.86 -14.05
C LYS A 140 2.48 -13.41 -14.15
N VAL A 141 2.44 -12.67 -13.05
CA VAL A 141 2.99 -11.29 -12.99
C VAL A 141 4.50 -11.32 -13.24
N ILE A 142 5.21 -12.23 -12.58
CA ILE A 142 6.67 -12.38 -12.71
C ILE A 142 7.06 -12.82 -14.14
N GLU A 143 6.36 -13.81 -14.70
CA GLU A 143 6.59 -14.27 -16.08
C GLU A 143 6.37 -13.15 -17.10
N ALA A 144 5.29 -12.37 -16.95
CA ALA A 144 5.00 -11.23 -17.82
C ALA A 144 6.07 -10.14 -17.70
N ASN A 145 6.53 -9.83 -16.48
CA ASN A 145 7.62 -8.89 -16.26
C ASN A 145 8.90 -9.35 -16.92
N LYS A 146 9.27 -10.62 -16.73
CA LYS A 146 10.45 -11.21 -17.33
C LYS A 146 10.39 -11.12 -18.86
N ALA A 147 9.29 -11.58 -19.46
CA ALA A 147 9.11 -11.54 -20.91
C ALA A 147 9.22 -10.10 -21.46
N ALA A 148 8.61 -9.12 -20.79
CA ALA A 148 8.67 -7.73 -21.21
C ALA A 148 10.07 -7.11 -21.09
N LEU A 149 10.82 -7.44 -20.02
CA LEU A 149 12.18 -6.95 -19.81
C LEU A 149 13.20 -7.63 -20.73
N ASP A 150 13.05 -8.94 -20.99
CA ASP A 150 13.89 -9.68 -21.93
C ASP A 150 13.68 -9.18 -23.37
N ALA A 151 12.45 -8.81 -23.73
CA ALA A 151 12.12 -8.27 -25.05
C ALA A 151 12.69 -6.86 -25.30
N ASP A 152 12.84 -6.05 -24.25
CA ASP A 152 13.44 -4.72 -24.33
C ASP A 152 14.15 -4.35 -23.01
N PRO A 153 15.48 -4.59 -22.94
CA PRO A 153 16.28 -4.26 -21.76
C PRO A 153 16.24 -2.77 -21.37
N HIS A 154 15.90 -1.86 -22.29
CA HIS A 154 15.79 -0.44 -21.97
C HIS A 154 14.57 -0.11 -21.11
N ARG A 155 13.56 -0.99 -21.02
CA ARG A 155 12.40 -0.81 -20.14
C ARG A 155 12.79 -0.71 -18.67
N PHE A 156 13.82 -1.45 -18.25
CA PHE A 156 14.36 -1.36 -16.89
C PHE A 156 14.96 0.02 -16.61
N LEU A 157 15.70 0.58 -17.57
CA LEU A 157 16.30 1.91 -17.46
C LEU A 157 15.23 3.01 -17.45
N GLN A 158 14.15 2.83 -18.20
CA GLN A 158 13.02 3.76 -18.23
C GLN A 158 12.26 3.77 -16.88
N LEU A 159 12.08 2.61 -16.25
CA LEU A 159 11.55 2.48 -14.88
C LEU A 159 12.33 3.37 -13.90
N ALA A 160 13.66 3.22 -13.85
CA ALA A 160 14.53 3.98 -12.94
C ALA A 160 14.46 5.51 -13.16
N ARG A 161 14.33 5.95 -14.43
CA ARG A 161 14.21 7.37 -14.80
C ARG A 161 12.81 7.96 -14.55
N SER A 162 11.77 7.13 -14.50
CA SER A 162 10.41 7.58 -14.22
C SER A 162 10.17 7.80 -12.71
N ALA A 163 10.80 6.98 -11.86
CA ALA A 163 10.74 7.14 -10.40
C ALA A 163 11.37 8.45 -9.88
N SER A 164 12.27 9.07 -10.68
CA SER A 164 12.95 10.33 -10.34
C SER A 164 12.14 11.59 -10.67
N ARG A 165 11.03 11.48 -11.42
CA ARG A 165 10.16 12.63 -11.76
C ARG A 165 9.06 12.91 -10.72
N TYR A 166 8.90 12.03 -9.74
CA TYR A 166 7.90 12.13 -8.67
C TYR A 166 8.54 12.44 -7.30
N ARG A 167 9.78 12.94 -7.28
CA ARG A 167 10.45 13.49 -6.09
C ARG A 167 10.60 15.00 -6.21
#